data_AF-A0A1X4I4Q6-F1
#
_entry.id   AF-A0A1X4I4Q6-F1
#
_cell.length_a   1.000
_cell.length_b   1.000
_cell.length_c   1.000
_cell.angle_alpha   90.00
_cell.angle_beta   90.00
_cell.angle_gamma   90.00
#
_symmetry.space_group_name_H-M   'P 1'
#
loop_
_entity.id
_entity.type
_entity.pdbx_description
1 polymer ?
#
loop_
_entity_poly.entity_id
_entity_poly.type
_entity_poly.pdbx_seq_one_letter_code
_entity_poly.pdbx_strand_id
1 'polypeptide(L)' 'SPADLVALVRDRAVAVLAGPGVPRSDTADLARSCELVVRLALSCVAAPPADTGVADLVRGALHRTSAVP' A
#
# COMPACT_ATOMS: atom_id res chain seq x y z
N SER A 1 -15.82 -8.90 6.69
CA SER A 1 -14.85 -8.54 7.74
C SER A 1 -13.88 -7.48 7.22
N PRO A 2 -13.12 -6.77 8.06
CA PRO A 2 -12.08 -5.84 7.59
C PRO A 2 -11.05 -6.51 6.66
N ALA A 3 -10.74 -7.79 6.90
CA ALA A 3 -9.86 -8.57 6.04
C ALA A 3 -10.47 -8.81 4.64
N ASP A 4 -11.78 -9.05 4.57
CA ASP A 4 -12.46 -9.28 3.28
C ASP A 4 -12.50 -8.01 2.43
N LEU A 5 -12.72 -6.84 3.06
CA LEU A 5 -12.66 -5.56 2.36
C LEU A 5 -11.27 -5.32 1.78
N VAL A 6 -10.22 -5.57 2.57
CA VAL A 6 -8.82 -5.43 2.13
C VAL A 6 -8.54 -6.38 0.96
N ALA A 7 -9.00 -7.63 1.03
CA ALA A 7 -8.84 -8.60 -0.06
C ALA A 7 -9.52 -8.14 -1.36
N LEU A 8 -10.77 -7.65 -1.27
CA LEU A 8 -11.51 -7.14 -2.43
C LEU A 8 -10.79 -5.98 -3.11
N VAL A 9 -10.32 -4.99 -2.34
CA VAL A 9 -9.63 -3.82 -2.87
C VAL A 9 -8.27 -4.21 -3.47
N ARG A 10 -7.53 -5.09 -2.79
CA ARG A 10 -6.25 -5.64 -3.29
C ARG A 10 -6.44 -6.31 -4.64
N ASP A 11 -7.42 -7.21 -4.75
CA ASP A 11 -7.64 -7.99 -5.98
C ASP A 11 -8.01 -7.06 -7.13
N ARG A 12 -8.81 -6.02 -6.86
CA ARG A 12 -9.12 -4.99 -7.87
C ARG A 12 -7.90 -4.19 -8.29
N ALA A 13 -7.06 -3.77 -7.34
CA ALA A 13 -5.85 -3.01 -7.61
C ALA A 13 -4.84 -3.83 -8.43
N VAL A 14 -4.62 -5.09 -8.05
CA VAL A 14 -3.76 -6.03 -8.80
C VAL A 14 -4.29 -6.20 -10.22
N ALA A 15 -5.60 -6.37 -10.41
CA ALA A 15 -6.19 -6.51 -11.75
C ALA A 15 -5.95 -5.28 -12.65
N VAL A 16 -5.87 -4.08 -12.08
CA VAL A 16 -5.55 -2.85 -12.83
C VAL A 16 -4.05 -2.73 -13.09
N LEU A 17 -3.23 -3.03 -12.08
CA LEU A 17 -1.79 -2.78 -12.10
C LEU A 17 -0.97 -3.88 -12.80
N ALA A 18 -1.42 -5.14 -12.76
CA ALA A 18 -0.70 -6.26 -13.33
C ALA A 18 -0.68 -6.27 -14.86
N GLY A 19 -1.60 -5.59 -15.56
CA GLY A 19 -1.61 -5.51 -17.03
C GLY A 19 -1.45 -6.86 -17.78
N PRO A 20 -1.32 -6.82 -19.12
CA PRO A 20 -0.96 -8.02 -19.90
C PRO A 20 0.55 -8.29 -19.82
N GLY A 21 0.94 -9.54 -19.53
CA GLY A 21 2.33 -10.00 -19.63
C GLY A 21 3.19 -9.89 -18.37
N VAL A 22 2.63 -9.43 -17.24
CA VAL A 22 3.38 -9.41 -15.97
C VAL A 22 3.56 -10.83 -15.41
N PRO A 23 4.81 -11.21 -15.03
CA PRO A 23 5.09 -12.50 -14.40
C PRO A 23 4.24 -12.77 -13.16
N ARG A 24 3.93 -14.05 -12.92
CA ARG A 24 3.14 -14.48 -11.75
C ARG A 24 3.80 -14.05 -10.42
N SER A 25 5.12 -14.12 -10.31
CA SER A 25 5.89 -13.63 -9.15
C SER A 25 5.56 -12.17 -8.83
N ASP A 26 5.60 -11.34 -9.86
CA ASP A 26 5.42 -9.90 -9.77
C ASP A 26 3.96 -9.58 -9.39
N THR A 27 3.00 -10.39 -9.84
CA THR A 27 1.60 -10.25 -9.38
C THR A 27 1.41 -10.57 -7.90
N ALA A 28 2.19 -11.50 -7.33
CA ALA A 28 2.11 -11.84 -5.91
C ALA A 28 2.74 -10.73 -5.04
N ASP A 29 3.86 -10.17 -5.49
CA ASP A 29 4.51 -9.04 -4.82
C ASP A 29 3.65 -7.77 -4.92
N LEU A 30 2.98 -7.56 -6.06
CA LEU A 30 2.00 -6.50 -6.25
C LEU A 30 0.79 -6.67 -5.32
N ALA A 31 0.29 -7.90 -5.16
CA ALA A 31 -0.80 -8.20 -4.23
C ALA A 31 -0.40 -7.89 -2.78
N ARG A 32 0.79 -8.33 -2.36
CA ARG A 32 1.35 -8.02 -1.03
C ARG A 32 1.47 -6.51 -0.82
N SER A 33 1.99 -5.79 -1.82
CA SER A 33 2.18 -4.34 -1.76
C SER A 33 0.86 -3.59 -1.67
N CYS A 34 -0.13 -3.95 -2.52
CA CYS A 34 -1.47 -3.38 -2.48
C CYS A 34 -2.14 -3.62 -1.12
N GLU A 35 -2.01 -4.82 -0.58
CA GLU A 35 -2.56 -5.17 0.74
C GLU A 35 -1.97 -4.31 1.86
N LEU A 36 -0.64 -4.11 1.86
CA LEU A 36 0.04 -3.25 2.83
C LEU A 36 -0.41 -1.80 2.73
N VAL A 37 -0.51 -1.26 1.51
CA VAL A 37 -0.95 0.13 1.28
C VAL A 37 -2.39 0.33 1.77
N VAL A 38 -3.30 -0.60 1.49
CA VAL A 38 -4.69 -0.51 1.95
C VAL A 38 -4.77 -0.56 3.48
N ARG A 39 -4.02 -1.47 4.13
CA ARG A 39 -3.97 -1.51 5.60
C ARG A 39 -3.41 -0.24 6.20
N LEU A 40 -2.36 0.32 5.61
CA LEU A 40 -1.77 1.58 6.06
C LEU A 40 -2.76 2.73 5.91
N ALA A 41 -3.44 2.84 4.76
CA ALA A 41 -4.46 3.86 4.53
C ALA A 41 -5.61 3.76 5.54
N LEU A 42 -6.12 2.54 5.78
CA LEU A 42 -7.16 2.30 6.79
C LEU A 42 -6.69 2.68 8.19
N SER A 43 -5.44 2.39 8.54
CA SER A 43 -4.84 2.82 9.82
C SER A 43 -4.85 4.34 9.95
N CYS A 44 -4.44 5.08 8.93
CA CYS A 44 -4.47 6.54 8.94
C CYS A 44 -5.88 7.13 9.03
N VAL A 45 -6.89 6.44 8.51
CA VAL A 45 -8.30 6.84 8.66
C VAL A 45 -8.82 6.57 10.06
N ALA A 46 -8.49 5.40 10.63
CA ALA A 46 -8.96 4.98 11.94
C ALA A 46 -8.22 5.67 13.10
N ALA A 47 -6.94 5.96 12.93
CA ALA A 47 -6.06 6.63 13.88
C ALA A 47 -5.32 7.78 13.17
N PRO A 48 -5.99 8.94 13.01
CA PRO A 48 -5.41 10.08 12.32
C PRO A 48 -4.16 10.60 13.05
N PRO A 49 -3.11 10.98 12.31
CA PRO A 49 -1.91 11.57 12.92
C PRO A 49 -2.22 12.94 13.53
N ALA A 50 -1.67 13.20 14.72
CA ALA A 50 -2.00 14.38 15.53
C ALA A 50 -1.43 15.70 14.98
N ASP A 51 -0.20 15.69 14.44
CA ASP A 51 0.55 16.93 14.16
C ASP A 51 0.96 17.14 12.69
N THR A 52 0.95 16.08 11.86
CA THR A 52 1.37 16.16 10.45
C THR A 52 0.48 15.28 9.58
N GLY A 53 0.18 15.74 8.36
CA GLY A 53 -0.65 14.96 7.44
C GLY A 53 0.03 13.64 7.03
N VAL A 54 -0.76 12.65 6.63
CA VAL A 54 -0.27 11.34 6.16
C VAL A 54 0.80 11.50 5.05
N ALA A 55 0.63 12.48 4.17
CA ALA A 55 1.59 12.78 3.11
C ALA A 55 2.99 13.15 3.64
N ASP A 56 3.06 13.92 4.72
CA ASP A 56 4.34 14.32 5.32
C ASP A 56 5.03 13.15 6.01
N LEU A 57 4.26 12.27 6.66
CA LEU A 57 4.76 11.02 7.23
C LEU A 57 5.35 10.10 6.16
N VAL A 58 4.63 9.91 5.05
CA VAL A 58 5.09 9.11 3.90
C VAL A 58 6.36 9.71 3.31
N ARG A 59 6.38 11.04 3.09
CA ARG A 59 7.54 11.74 2.54
C ARG A 59 8.77 11.58 3.45
N GLY A 60 8.59 11.75 4.75
CA GLY A 60 9.66 11.55 5.75
C GLY A 60 10.20 10.12 5.77
N ALA A 61 9.34 9.11 5.64
CA ALA A 61 9.76 7.71 5.58
C ALA A 61 10.56 7.41 4.30
N LEU A 62 10.09 7.88 3.13
CA LEU A 62 10.77 7.67 1.86
C LEU A 62 12.15 8.34 1.81
N HIS A 63 12.27 9.56 2.31
CA HIS A 63 13.57 10.25 2.41
C HIS A 63 14.55 9.49 3.30
N ARG A 64 14.07 8.86 4.38
CA ARG A 64 14.89 8.03 5.27
C ARG A 64 15.38 6.75 4.57
N THR A 65 14.55 6.13 3.74
CA THR A 65 14.93 4.92 2.98
C THR A 65 15.84 5.22 1.81
N SER A 66 15.73 6.41 1.21
CA SER A 66 16.62 6.87 0.13
C SER A 66 18.03 7.23 0.62
N ALA A 67 18.24 7.38 1.93
CA ALA A 67 19.58 7.49 2.52
C ALA A 67 20.25 6.11 2.55
N VAL A 68 20.55 5.58 1.37
CA VAL A 68 21.50 4.47 1.18
C VAL A 68 22.88 5.12 0.96
N PRO A 69 23.93 4.76 1.73
CA PRO A 69 25.30 5.23 1.49
C PRO A 69 25.87 4.72 0.16
#